data_AF-A0A812MSE2-F1
#
_entry.id   AF-A0A812MSE2-F1
#
_cell.length_a   1.000
_cell.length_b   1.000
_cell.length_c   1.000
_cell.angle_alpha   90.00
_cell.angle_beta   90.00
_cell.angle_gamma   90.00
#
_symmetry.space_group_name_H-M   'P 1'
#
loop_
_entity.id
_entity.type
_entity.pdbx_description
1 polymer ?
#
loop_
_entity_poly.entity_id
_entity_poly.type
_entity_poly.pdbx_seq_one_letter_code
_entity_poly.pdbx_strand_id
1 'polypeptide(L)'
;VCTLYFAVECALRIHTYRREFFCGEAWHWNLFDLLLVVCSAADFVPFLYSNTGNSVVLDALRALKLLRIIRVFRVFRVIKQLSNLMVMIADSINSLLWALVMLVIIMYVFAVCIMTFTSDWVATSPADDPVVMRIRDAFGSLGMSFFTLVVVMLDGVDFADILEDLLVV
;
A
#
# COMPACT_ATOMS: atom_id res chain seq x y z
N VAL A 1 19.36 -9.11 -26.60
CA VAL A 1 19.23 -7.93 -27.48
C VAL A 1 18.49 -6.78 -26.79
N CYS A 2 17.22 -6.93 -26.38
CA CYS A 2 16.46 -5.85 -25.75
C CYS A 2 17.14 -5.25 -24.50
N THR A 3 17.71 -6.07 -23.61
CA THR A 3 18.42 -5.58 -22.42
C THR A 3 19.66 -4.76 -22.75
N LEU A 4 20.42 -5.14 -23.79
CA LEU A 4 21.60 -4.38 -24.22
C LEU A 4 21.18 -3.02 -24.79
N TYR A 5 20.13 -2.99 -25.61
CA TYR A 5 19.58 -1.75 -26.13
C TYR A 5 19.14 -0.80 -25.00
N PHE A 6 18.38 -1.31 -24.02
CA PHE A 6 17.94 -0.50 -22.87
C PHE A 6 19.08 -0.09 -21.95
N ALA A 7 20.09 -0.93 -21.76
CA ALA A 7 21.27 -0.59 -20.98
C ALA A 7 22.10 0.52 -21.64
N VAL A 8 22.28 0.46 -22.96
CA VAL A 8 22.95 1.52 -23.74
C VAL A 8 22.14 2.81 -23.73
N GLU A 9 20.83 2.74 -23.93
CA GLU A 9 19.94 3.91 -23.84
C GLU A 9 20.00 4.56 -22.45
N CYS A 10 19.96 3.77 -21.38
CA CYS A 10 20.13 4.27 -20.00
C CYS A 10 21.51 4.89 -19.77
N ALA A 11 22.59 4.24 -20.23
CA ALA A 11 23.95 4.77 -20.08
C ALA A 11 24.11 6.12 -20.82
N LEU A 12 23.52 6.25 -22.01
CA LEU A 12 23.51 7.51 -22.75
C LEU A 12 22.73 8.61 -22.03
N ARG A 13 21.56 8.28 -21.44
CA ARG A 13 20.78 9.22 -20.62
C ARG A 13 21.55 9.66 -19.36
N ILE A 14 22.20 8.73 -18.66
CA ILE A 14 23.03 9.06 -17.50
C ILE A 14 24.21 9.96 -17.92
N HIS A 15 24.82 9.68 -19.07
CA HIS A 15 25.95 10.47 -19.58
C HIS A 15 25.55 11.90 -19.97
N THR A 16 24.36 12.08 -20.54
CA THR A 16 23.83 13.40 -20.96
C THR A 16 23.29 14.20 -19.78
N TYR A 17 22.49 13.59 -18.90
CA TYR A 17 21.80 14.31 -17.80
C TYR A 17 22.59 14.38 -16.47
N ARG A 18 23.67 13.59 -16.30
CA ARG A 18 24.59 13.62 -15.14
C ARG A 18 23.90 13.80 -13.78
N ARG A 19 23.91 15.01 -13.21
CA ARG A 19 23.32 15.32 -11.88
C ARG A 19 21.82 15.61 -11.93
N GLU A 20 21.29 16.12 -13.04
CA GLU A 20 19.85 16.30 -13.24
C GLU A 20 19.11 14.96 -13.37
N PHE A 21 19.81 13.88 -13.71
CA PHE A 21 19.21 12.54 -13.73
C PHE A 21 18.68 12.11 -12.34
N PHE A 22 19.39 12.48 -11.26
CA PHE A 22 19.06 12.10 -9.89
C PHE A 22 18.37 13.21 -9.09
N CYS A 23 18.45 14.48 -9.51
CA CYS A 23 17.85 15.61 -8.79
C CYS A 23 16.85 16.43 -9.62
N GLY A 24 16.51 16.01 -10.84
CA GLY A 24 15.48 16.65 -11.65
C GLY A 24 14.06 16.27 -11.22
N GLU A 25 13.07 16.98 -11.76
CA GLU A 25 11.65 16.79 -11.48
C GLU A 25 11.14 15.36 -11.78
N ALA A 26 11.76 14.68 -12.76
CA ALA A 26 11.46 13.31 -13.17
C ALA A 26 12.40 12.24 -12.58
N TRP A 27 13.12 12.52 -11.49
CA TRP A 27 14.12 11.59 -10.93
C TRP A 27 13.53 10.22 -10.57
N HIS A 28 12.27 10.15 -10.13
CA HIS A 28 11.58 8.89 -9.81
C HIS A 28 11.50 7.95 -11.01
N TRP A 29 11.17 8.49 -12.19
CA TRP A 29 11.07 7.72 -13.43
C TRP A 29 12.43 7.26 -13.93
N ASN A 30 13.43 8.12 -13.80
CA ASN A 30 14.82 7.81 -14.13
C ASN A 30 15.42 6.74 -13.21
N LEU A 31 15.12 6.80 -11.91
CA LEU A 31 15.55 5.81 -10.93
C LEU A 31 14.86 4.46 -11.15
N PHE A 32 13.55 4.47 -11.44
CA PHE A 32 12.83 3.27 -11.82
C PHE A 32 13.43 2.63 -13.08
N ASP A 33 13.76 3.44 -14.09
CA ASP A 33 14.38 2.97 -15.32
C ASP A 33 15.76 2.33 -15.08
N LEU A 34 16.57 2.94 -14.21
CA LEU A 34 17.87 2.40 -13.79
C LEU A 34 17.71 1.07 -13.05
N LEU A 35 16.75 0.97 -12.13
CA LEU A 35 16.44 -0.26 -11.41
C LEU A 35 16.02 -1.38 -12.35
N LEU A 36 15.15 -1.10 -13.32
CA LEU A 36 14.73 -2.08 -14.33
C LEU A 36 15.91 -2.62 -15.14
N VAL A 37 16.86 -1.76 -15.51
CA VAL A 37 18.07 -2.16 -16.25
C VAL A 37 19.01 -3.00 -15.39
N VAL A 38 19.24 -2.63 -14.13
CA VAL A 38 20.09 -3.40 -13.20
C VAL A 38 19.48 -4.76 -12.90
N CYS A 39 18.18 -4.83 -12.59
CA CYS A 39 17.49 -6.09 -12.37
C CYS A 39 17.48 -6.96 -13.63
N SER A 40 17.38 -6.36 -14.83
CA SER A 40 17.55 -7.12 -16.06
C SER A 40 18.97 -7.65 -16.27
N ALA A 41 19.99 -6.93 -15.81
CA ALA A 41 21.37 -7.39 -15.91
C ALA A 41 21.62 -8.54 -14.93
N ALA A 42 20.95 -8.53 -13.78
CA ALA A 42 21.00 -9.59 -12.78
C ALA A 42 20.49 -10.95 -13.31
N ASP A 43 19.60 -10.95 -14.32
CA ASP A 43 19.16 -12.19 -15.00
C ASP A 43 20.31 -12.97 -15.68
N PHE A 44 21.45 -12.33 -15.97
CA PHE A 44 22.61 -12.98 -16.58
C PHE A 44 23.57 -13.59 -15.55
N VAL A 45 23.45 -13.21 -14.27
CA VAL A 45 24.29 -13.72 -13.18
C VAL A 45 24.17 -15.25 -12.99
N PRO A 46 22.97 -15.86 -13.02
CA PRO A 46 22.84 -17.31 -12.93
C PRO A 46 23.54 -18.09 -14.05
N PHE A 47 23.71 -17.50 -15.24
CA PHE A 47 24.42 -18.15 -16.35
C PHE A 47 25.93 -18.20 -16.10
N LEU A 48 26.49 -17.22 -15.39
CA LEU A 48 27.93 -17.13 -15.09
C LEU A 48 28.35 -18.02 -13.89
N TYR A 49 27.44 -18.24 -12.93
CA TYR A 49 27.73 -18.93 -11.68
C TYR A 49 27.02 -20.29 -11.52
N SER A 50 26.43 -20.83 -12.59
CA SER A 50 25.72 -22.12 -12.57
C SER A 50 26.61 -23.32 -12.19
N ASN A 51 27.93 -23.21 -12.36
CA ASN A 51 28.90 -24.27 -12.07
C ASN A 51 29.49 -24.20 -10.65
N THR A 52 29.09 -23.24 -9.81
CA THR A 52 29.64 -23.10 -8.46
C THR A 52 28.87 -24.00 -7.48
N GLY A 53 29.55 -24.94 -6.82
CA GLY A 53 28.96 -25.85 -5.82
C GLY A 53 28.60 -25.20 -4.46
N ASN A 54 28.46 -23.87 -4.42
CA ASN A 54 28.17 -23.15 -3.18
C ASN A 54 26.66 -23.03 -2.97
N SER A 55 26.13 -23.64 -1.89
CA SER A 55 24.70 -23.69 -1.58
C SER A 55 24.06 -22.30 -1.43
N VAL A 56 24.78 -21.33 -0.85
CA VAL A 56 24.30 -19.94 -0.68
C VAL A 56 24.09 -19.27 -2.03
N VAL A 57 25.00 -19.53 -2.99
CA VAL A 57 24.89 -18.99 -4.35
C VAL A 57 23.67 -19.59 -5.04
N LEU A 58 23.43 -20.90 -4.89
CA LEU A 58 22.27 -21.55 -5.50
C LEU A 58 20.93 -20.97 -5.01
N ASP A 59 20.81 -20.64 -3.73
CA ASP A 59 19.60 -20.01 -3.18
C ASP A 59 19.42 -18.57 -3.67
N ALA A 60 20.50 -17.79 -3.76
CA ALA A 60 20.47 -16.46 -4.38
C ALA A 60 20.07 -16.54 -5.87
N LEU A 61 20.57 -17.54 -6.61
CA LEU A 61 20.19 -17.76 -8.01
C LEU A 61 18.70 -18.14 -8.16
N ARG A 62 18.11 -18.81 -7.17
CA ARG A 62 16.66 -19.07 -7.14
C ARG A 62 15.85 -17.79 -6.93
N ALA A 63 16.26 -16.93 -6.00
CA ALA A 63 15.62 -15.63 -5.77
C ALA A 63 15.75 -14.72 -7.00
N LEU A 64 16.90 -14.70 -7.68
CA LEU A 64 17.11 -13.95 -8.93
C LEU A 64 16.13 -14.36 -10.03
N LYS A 65 15.65 -15.61 -10.07
CA LYS A 65 14.61 -16.02 -11.03
C LYS A 65 13.29 -15.29 -10.84
N LEU A 66 13.00 -14.72 -9.67
CA LEU A 66 11.82 -13.89 -9.44
C LEU A 66 11.92 -12.53 -10.15
N LEU A 67 13.14 -12.03 -10.42
CA LEU A 67 13.36 -10.79 -11.16
C LEU A 67 12.82 -10.84 -12.60
N ARG A 68 12.50 -12.01 -13.16
CA ARG A 68 11.81 -12.09 -14.46
C ARG A 68 10.45 -11.39 -14.45
N ILE A 69 9.79 -11.25 -13.29
CA ILE A 69 8.53 -10.48 -13.14
C ILE A 69 8.75 -9.02 -13.51
N ILE A 70 9.96 -8.49 -13.29
CA ILE A 70 10.35 -7.12 -13.63
C ILE A 70 10.31 -6.88 -15.15
N ARG A 71 10.35 -7.95 -15.97
CA ARG A 71 10.15 -7.82 -17.43
C ARG A 71 8.75 -7.35 -17.79
N VAL A 72 7.73 -7.68 -16.99
CA VAL A 72 6.35 -7.21 -17.17
C VAL A 72 6.30 -5.69 -17.05
N PHE A 73 7.05 -5.13 -16.09
CA PHE A 73 7.14 -3.69 -15.88
C PHE A 73 7.81 -2.93 -17.05
N ARG A 74 8.51 -3.61 -17.96
CA ARG A 74 9.06 -2.95 -19.17
C ARG A 74 7.97 -2.49 -20.13
N VAL A 75 6.78 -3.10 -20.09
CA VAL A 75 5.62 -2.65 -20.88
C VAL A 75 5.28 -1.19 -20.55
N PHE A 76 5.42 -0.80 -19.29
CA PHE A 76 5.21 0.59 -18.86
C PHE A 76 6.22 1.57 -19.48
N ARG A 77 7.44 1.12 -19.82
CA ARG A 77 8.45 1.93 -20.52
C ARG A 77 8.17 2.04 -22.02
N VAL A 78 7.73 0.93 -22.64
CA VAL A 78 7.50 0.87 -24.09
C VAL A 78 6.25 1.67 -24.47
N ILE A 79 5.24 1.67 -23.60
CA ILE A 79 3.97 2.36 -23.84
C ILE A 79 3.96 3.66 -23.05
N LYS A 80 4.38 4.76 -23.68
CA LYS A 80 4.37 6.11 -23.08
C LYS A 80 2.99 6.53 -22.56
N GLN A 81 1.91 6.00 -23.12
CA GLN A 81 0.55 6.23 -22.64
C GLN A 81 0.33 5.63 -21.24
N LEU A 82 0.89 4.45 -20.94
CA LEU A 82 0.78 3.83 -19.63
C LEU A 82 1.61 4.57 -18.57
N SER A 83 2.80 5.08 -18.92
CA SER A 83 3.59 5.89 -17.99
C SER A 83 2.83 7.17 -17.61
N ASN A 84 2.19 7.84 -18.57
CA ASN A 84 1.37 9.02 -18.29
C ASN A 84 0.15 8.69 -17.41
N LEU A 85 -0.50 7.55 -17.64
CA LEU A 85 -1.59 7.08 -16.77
C LEU A 85 -1.10 6.82 -15.34
N MET A 86 0.08 6.22 -15.18
CA MET A 86 0.65 5.97 -13.86
C MET A 86 1.04 7.28 -13.14
N VAL A 87 1.51 8.30 -13.84
CA VAL A 87 1.71 9.64 -13.25
C VAL A 87 0.38 10.20 -12.74
N MET A 88 -0.67 10.16 -13.57
CA MET A 88 -1.99 10.64 -13.15
C MET A 88 -2.54 9.87 -11.95
N ILE A 89 -2.30 8.55 -11.89
CA ILE A 89 -2.66 7.72 -10.72
C ILE A 89 -1.84 8.13 -9.50
N ALA A 90 -0.53 8.33 -9.65
CA ALA A 90 0.35 8.74 -8.54
C ALA A 90 -0.07 10.09 -7.95
N ASP A 91 -0.40 11.06 -8.80
CA ASP A 91 -0.93 12.36 -8.36
C ASP A 91 -2.28 12.21 -7.65
N SER A 92 -3.14 11.34 -8.17
CA SER A 92 -4.45 11.04 -7.56
C SER A 92 -4.32 10.37 -6.20
N ILE A 93 -3.29 9.54 -5.98
CA ILE A 93 -3.01 8.90 -4.69
C ILE A 93 -2.75 9.95 -3.62
N ASN A 94 -2.03 11.03 -3.92
CA ASN A 94 -1.78 12.09 -2.93
C ASN A 94 -3.11 12.72 -2.47
N SER A 95 -3.99 13.07 -3.40
CA SER A 95 -5.34 13.57 -3.08
C SER A 95 -6.15 12.54 -2.28
N LEU A 96 -6.13 11.28 -2.69
CA LEU A 96 -6.81 10.19 -2.00
C LEU A 96 -6.30 9.97 -0.58
N LEU A 97 -4.99 10.09 -0.36
CA LEU A 97 -4.38 9.99 0.97
C LEU A 97 -4.90 11.08 1.90
N TRP A 98 -4.97 12.33 1.43
CA TRP A 98 -5.55 13.41 2.23
C TRP A 98 -7.03 13.21 2.51
N ALA A 99 -7.79 12.70 1.54
CA ALA A 99 -9.19 12.34 1.76
C ALA A 99 -9.34 11.21 2.80
N LEU A 100 -8.46 10.20 2.76
CA LEU A 100 -8.43 9.12 3.74
C LEU A 100 -8.03 9.63 5.13
N VAL A 101 -7.07 10.55 5.23
CA VAL A 101 -6.72 11.21 6.50
C VAL A 101 -7.93 11.95 7.08
N MET A 102 -8.64 12.72 6.26
CA MET A 102 -9.86 13.40 6.69
C MET A 102 -10.94 12.42 7.16
N LEU A 103 -11.12 11.32 6.42
CA LEU A 103 -12.04 10.25 6.81
C LEU A 103 -11.67 9.64 8.16
N VAL A 104 -10.38 9.33 8.40
CA VAL A 104 -9.90 8.80 9.69
C VAL A 104 -10.15 9.78 10.83
N ILE A 105 -9.94 11.09 10.62
CA ILE A 105 -10.23 12.11 11.63
C ILE A 105 -11.73 12.12 11.97
N ILE A 106 -12.60 12.10 10.96
CA ILE A 106 -14.06 12.08 11.17
C ILE A 106 -14.47 10.82 11.93
N MET A 107 -13.98 9.65 11.51
CA MET A 107 -14.25 8.38 12.19
C MET A 107 -13.75 8.40 13.64
N TYR A 108 -12.60 9.02 13.90
CA TYR A 108 -12.05 9.16 15.25
C TYR A 108 -12.98 9.99 16.15
N VAL A 109 -13.49 11.13 15.65
CA VAL A 109 -14.44 11.97 16.41
C VAL A 109 -15.71 11.18 16.73
N PHE A 110 -16.29 10.49 15.73
CA PHE A 110 -17.47 9.65 15.97
C PHE A 110 -17.20 8.50 16.94
N ALA A 111 -16.05 7.85 16.85
CA ALA A 111 -15.65 6.77 17.76
C ALA A 111 -15.59 7.25 19.21
N VAL A 112 -14.98 8.43 19.45
CA VAL A 112 -14.91 9.04 20.78
C VAL A 112 -16.31 9.39 21.27
N CYS A 113 -17.13 10.06 20.45
CA CYS A 113 -18.49 10.43 20.82
C CYS A 113 -19.31 9.20 21.25
N ILE A 114 -19.43 8.19 20.38
CA ILE A 114 -20.23 6.99 20.68
C ILE A 114 -19.67 6.25 21.89
N MET A 115 -18.34 6.13 22.02
CA MET A 115 -17.72 5.53 23.21
C MET A 115 -18.12 6.26 24.49
N THR A 116 -18.06 7.61 24.50
CA THR A 116 -18.42 8.39 25.70
C THR A 116 -19.89 8.26 26.05
N PHE A 117 -20.79 8.35 25.07
CA PHE A 117 -22.22 8.15 25.29
C PHE A 117 -22.55 6.75 25.80
N THR A 118 -22.00 5.73 25.16
CA THR A 118 -22.24 4.34 25.57
C THR A 118 -21.61 4.04 26.93
N SER A 119 -20.44 4.59 27.26
CA SER A 119 -19.82 4.38 28.58
C SER A 119 -20.65 4.98 29.71
N ASP A 120 -21.24 6.15 29.48
CA ASP A 120 -22.07 6.84 30.49
C ASP A 120 -23.38 6.07 30.74
N TRP A 121 -24.00 5.54 29.68
CA TRP A 121 -25.20 4.71 29.79
C TRP A 121 -24.92 3.34 30.43
N VAL A 122 -23.84 2.66 30.01
CA VAL A 122 -23.42 1.37 30.58
C VAL A 122 -23.14 1.48 32.09
N ALA A 123 -22.69 2.63 32.58
CA ALA A 123 -22.49 2.86 34.02
C ALA A 123 -23.80 2.93 34.82
N THR A 124 -24.93 3.20 34.17
CA THR A 124 -26.25 3.37 34.80
C THR A 124 -27.14 2.13 34.67
N SER A 125 -26.85 1.28 33.68
CA SER A 125 -27.62 0.07 33.36
C SER A 125 -27.09 -1.19 34.07
N PRO A 126 -27.95 -2.20 34.35
CA PRO A 126 -27.51 -3.46 34.95
C PRO A 126 -26.60 -4.25 33.99
N ALA A 127 -25.48 -4.77 34.51
CA ALA A 127 -24.42 -5.41 33.72
C ALA A 127 -24.82 -6.75 33.07
N ASP A 128 -25.91 -7.36 33.49
CA ASP A 128 -26.38 -8.67 33.00
C ASP A 128 -27.27 -8.57 31.74
N ASP A 129 -27.57 -7.35 31.26
CA ASP A 129 -28.38 -7.16 30.06
C ASP A 129 -27.59 -7.54 28.79
N PRO A 130 -28.12 -8.42 27.90
CA PRO A 130 -27.44 -8.80 26.65
C PRO A 130 -27.12 -7.60 25.74
N VAL A 131 -27.90 -6.52 25.78
CA VAL A 131 -27.65 -5.31 24.97
C VAL A 131 -26.43 -4.55 25.51
N VAL A 132 -26.31 -4.44 26.84
CA VAL A 132 -25.14 -3.84 27.51
C VAL A 132 -23.85 -4.59 27.16
N MET A 133 -23.91 -5.92 27.12
CA MET A 133 -22.75 -6.75 26.74
C MET A 133 -22.32 -6.49 25.28
N ARG A 134 -23.27 -6.46 24.33
CA ARG A 134 -22.98 -6.16 22.92
C ARG A 134 -22.38 -4.77 22.71
N ILE A 135 -22.95 -3.75 23.36
CA ILE A 135 -22.44 -2.38 23.30
C ILE A 135 -21.04 -2.30 23.89
N ARG A 136 -20.77 -3.03 24.98
CA ARG A 136 -19.45 -3.07 25.61
C ARG A 136 -18.41 -3.77 24.73
N ASP A 137 -18.77 -4.82 24.02
CA ASP A 137 -17.87 -5.49 23.08
C ASP A 137 -17.57 -4.61 21.85
N ALA A 138 -18.58 -3.87 21.36
CA ALA A 138 -18.46 -2.99 20.21
C ALA A 138 -17.77 -1.65 20.50
N PHE A 139 -18.04 -1.05 21.67
CA PHE A 139 -17.63 0.33 22.03
C PHE A 139 -16.86 0.45 23.34
N GLY A 140 -16.45 -0.66 23.97
CA GLY A 140 -15.83 -0.64 25.30
C GLY A 140 -14.43 -0.01 25.37
N SER A 141 -13.75 0.18 24.23
CA SER A 141 -12.49 0.92 24.16
C SER A 141 -12.42 1.73 22.88
N LEU A 142 -11.63 2.82 22.90
CA LEU A 142 -11.48 3.72 21.76
C LEU A 142 -11.07 2.99 20.47
N GLY A 143 -10.15 2.03 20.58
CA GLY A 143 -9.70 1.23 19.43
C GLY A 143 -10.79 0.32 18.88
N MET A 144 -11.61 -0.28 19.76
CA MET A 144 -12.75 -1.10 19.37
C MET A 144 -13.84 -0.26 18.72
N SER A 145 -14.21 0.88 19.31
CA SER A 145 -15.18 1.82 18.72
C SER A 145 -14.77 2.27 17.33
N PHE A 146 -13.48 2.62 17.15
CA PHE A 146 -12.95 3.00 15.84
C PHE A 146 -12.97 1.83 14.85
N PHE A 147 -12.55 0.63 15.28
CA PHE A 147 -12.57 -0.56 14.43
C PHE A 147 -13.98 -0.97 14.02
N THR A 148 -14.94 -0.94 14.95
CA THR A 148 -16.36 -1.20 14.69
C THR A 148 -16.91 -0.23 13.63
N LEU A 149 -16.60 1.07 13.73
CA LEU A 149 -17.01 2.04 12.70
C LEU A 149 -16.37 1.77 11.34
N VAL A 150 -15.10 1.35 11.30
CA VAL A 150 -14.44 0.95 10.05
C VAL A 150 -15.10 -0.28 9.45
N VAL A 151 -15.40 -1.29 10.27
CA VAL A 151 -16.09 -2.51 9.83
C VAL A 151 -17.47 -2.19 9.27
N VAL A 152 -18.24 -1.32 9.93
CA VAL A 152 -19.53 -0.83 9.43
C VAL A 152 -19.38 -0.11 8.09
N MET A 153 -18.38 0.77 7.95
CA MET A 153 -18.14 1.51 6.71
C MET A 153 -17.74 0.60 5.55
N LEU A 154 -17.00 -0.47 5.85
CA LEU A 154 -16.56 -1.48 4.88
C LEU A 154 -17.61 -2.57 4.61
N ASP A 155 -18.86 -2.37 5.09
CA ASP A 155 -19.98 -3.30 4.93
C ASP A 155 -19.76 -4.67 5.60
N GLY A 156 -18.94 -4.71 6.65
CA GLY A 156 -18.63 -5.92 7.40
C GLY A 156 -19.65 -6.27 8.48
N VAL A 157 -20.45 -5.31 8.95
CA VAL A 157 -21.58 -5.49 9.88
C VAL A 157 -22.66 -4.48 9.50
N ASP A 158 -23.92 -4.92 9.49
CA ASP A 158 -25.06 -4.06 9.18
C ASP A 158 -25.17 -2.91 10.18
N PHE A 159 -25.12 -1.67 9.68
CA PHE A 159 -25.27 -0.48 10.50
C PHE A 159 -26.63 -0.45 11.22
N ALA A 160 -27.66 -1.04 10.61
CA ALA A 160 -29.00 -1.10 11.18
C ALA A 160 -29.01 -1.82 12.54
N ASP A 161 -28.32 -2.96 12.64
CA ASP A 161 -28.28 -3.77 13.87
C ASP A 161 -27.59 -3.03 15.03
N ILE A 162 -26.54 -2.26 14.72
CA ILE A 162 -25.82 -1.42 15.69
C ILE A 162 -26.66 -0.19 16.07
N LEU A 163 -27.38 0.38 15.10
CA LEU A 163 -28.26 1.52 15.34
C LEU A 163 -29.43 1.13 16.25
N GLU A 164 -30.01 -0.05 16.07
CA GLU A 164 -31.07 -0.56 16.94
C GLU A 164 -30.59 -0.68 18.40
N ASP A 165 -29.38 -1.18 18.63
CA ASP A 165 -28.79 -1.21 19.98
C ASP A 165 -28.56 0.20 20.54
N LEU A 166 -28.07 1.12 19.71
CA LEU A 166 -27.77 2.50 20.12
C LEU A 166 -29.03 3.34 20.35
N LEU A 167 -30.18 2.98 19.79
CA LEU A 167 -31.46 3.67 20.05
C LEU A 167 -32.01 3.39 21.45
N VAL A 168 -31.51 2.36 22.13
CA VAL A 168 -31.88 2.00 23.51
C VAL A 168 -31.04 2.76 24.54
N VAL A 169 -29.91 3.34 24.10
CA VAL A 169 -28.97 4.16 24.87
C VAL A 169 -29.48 5.58 25.04
#